data_AF-X8DN38-F1
#
_entry.id   AF-X8DN38-F1
#
_cell.length_a   1.000
_cell.length_b   1.000
_cell.length_c   1.000
_cell.angle_alpha   90.00
_cell.angle_beta   90.00
_cell.angle_gamma   90.00
#
_symmetry.space_group_name_H-M   'P 1'
#
loop_
_entity.id
_entity.type
_entity.pdbx_description
1 polymer ?
#
loop_
_entity_poly.entity_id
_entity_poly.type
_entity_poly.pdbx_seq_one_letter_code
_entity_poly.pdbx_strand_id
1 'polypeptide(L)'
;MPAPARRAGISFAESFVAADPQADADRRRALRRMKVVALSFLVGASVVFLGCRWAQAGGTAAAWVGYVRAAAEAGMVGALADWFAVTALFKHPLGIPIPHTAIIKRKKDQLGEGLGTFVRENFLSPPIVESKLRDAQIPSRLGKWLSQIEHAQRVAAETATVLRVLVELLRDDDVQHVIDRTIMKRVAEPQWGPPAGRLLATLLAENRQEALLQLLADRAFHWSLNAGEVIQRVVERDSPSWSPGSSTTSSATASTVS
;
A
#
# COMPACT_ATOMS: atom_id res chain seq x y z
N MET A 1 -29.26 21.93 19.71
CA MET A 1 -28.22 20.93 20.02
C MET A 1 -27.07 21.11 19.03
N PRO A 2 -25.82 21.30 19.45
CA PRO A 2 -24.69 21.36 18.52
C PRO A 2 -24.25 19.94 18.12
N ALA A 3 -23.96 19.75 16.84
CA ALA A 3 -23.55 18.48 16.25
C ALA A 3 -22.17 18.02 16.79
N PRO A 4 -21.93 16.69 16.96
CA PRO A 4 -20.64 16.21 17.43
C PRO A 4 -19.55 16.41 16.37
N ALA A 5 -18.47 17.08 16.78
CA ALA A 5 -17.27 17.28 15.98
C ALA A 5 -16.65 15.93 15.59
N ARG A 6 -16.61 15.66 14.28
CA ARG A 6 -15.99 14.47 13.69
C ARG A 6 -14.48 14.56 13.89
N ARG A 7 -13.91 13.79 14.84
CA ARG A 7 -12.46 13.65 15.02
C ARG A 7 -11.86 13.01 13.76
N ALA A 8 -11.11 13.79 12.98
CA ALA A 8 -10.31 13.27 11.89
C ALA A 8 -9.24 12.32 12.47
N GLY A 9 -9.33 11.04 12.14
CA GLY A 9 -8.30 10.06 12.49
C GLY A 9 -7.02 10.40 11.75
N ILE A 10 -5.94 10.62 12.51
CA ILE A 10 -4.58 10.80 11.99
C ILE A 10 -4.26 9.54 11.17
N SER A 11 -3.99 9.73 9.88
CA SER A 11 -3.76 8.62 8.95
C SER A 11 -2.49 7.88 9.36
N PHE A 12 -2.56 6.55 9.46
CA PHE A 12 -1.42 5.68 9.78
C PHE A 12 -0.22 5.95 8.84
N ALA A 13 -0.47 6.43 7.62
CA ALA A 13 0.55 6.87 6.67
C ALA A 13 1.33 8.12 7.14
N GLU A 14 0.70 9.07 7.84
CA GLU A 14 1.41 10.21 8.44
C GLU A 14 2.32 9.76 9.59
N SER A 15 1.94 8.68 10.32
CA SER A 15 2.73 8.17 11.44
C SER A 15 4.05 7.49 11.03
N PHE A 16 4.11 6.92 9.83
CA PHE A 16 5.37 6.37 9.27
C PHE A 16 6.23 7.43 8.59
N VAL A 17 5.61 8.49 8.05
CA VAL A 17 6.32 9.60 7.39
C VAL A 17 6.83 10.63 8.40
N ALA A 18 6.25 10.66 9.61
CA ALA A 18 6.81 11.33 10.78
C ALA A 18 8.10 10.61 11.22
N ALA A 19 9.16 10.74 10.42
CA ALA A 19 10.52 10.43 10.83
C ALA A 19 10.77 11.10 12.18
N ASP A 20 11.15 10.30 13.16
CA ASP A 20 11.34 10.74 14.54
C ASP A 20 12.17 12.04 14.58
N PRO A 21 11.57 13.18 14.97
CA PRO A 21 12.25 14.47 14.96
C PRO A 21 13.52 14.47 15.82
N GLN A 22 13.59 13.60 16.83
CA GLN A 22 14.74 13.45 17.71
C GLN A 22 15.87 12.72 16.98
N ALA A 23 15.59 11.61 16.30
CA ALA A 23 16.58 10.87 15.51
C ALA A 23 17.19 11.73 14.38
N ASP A 24 16.38 12.57 13.73
CA ASP A 24 16.87 13.49 12.70
C ASP A 24 17.70 14.64 13.27
N ALA A 25 17.37 15.12 14.48
CA ALA A 25 18.18 16.12 15.18
C ALA A 25 19.57 15.56 15.55
N ASP A 26 19.64 14.31 16.00
CA ASP A 26 20.91 13.66 16.37
C ASP A 26 21.78 13.38 15.15
N ARG A 27 21.21 12.92 14.04
CA ARG A 27 21.92 12.78 12.76
C ARG A 27 22.50 14.12 12.30
N ARG A 28 21.74 15.20 12.38
CA ARG A 28 22.23 16.55 12.03
C ARG A 28 23.39 17.01 12.92
N ARG A 29 23.34 16.72 14.22
CA ARG A 29 24.44 17.02 15.16
C ARG A 29 25.70 16.21 14.84
N ALA A 30 25.56 14.92 14.57
CA ALA A 30 26.68 14.05 14.16
C ALA A 30 27.33 14.56 12.85
N LEU A 31 26.52 14.92 11.86
CA LEU A 31 27.01 15.48 10.59
C LEU A 31 27.74 16.81 10.79
N ARG A 32 27.23 17.70 11.65
CA ARG A 32 27.92 18.95 11.97
C ARG A 32 29.27 18.69 12.63
N ARG A 33 29.35 17.74 13.56
CA ARG A 33 30.60 17.35 14.22
C ARG A 33 31.63 16.83 13.21
N MET A 34 31.25 15.90 12.33
CA MET A 34 32.15 15.39 11.29
C MET A 34 32.63 16.50 10.35
N LYS A 35 31.73 17.42 9.94
CA LYS A 35 32.11 18.57 9.09
C LYS A 35 33.11 19.48 9.78
N VAL A 36 32.92 19.77 11.07
CA VAL A 36 33.86 20.60 11.85
C VAL A 36 35.21 19.90 11.98
N VAL A 37 35.23 18.59 12.26
CA VAL A 37 36.48 17.83 12.34
C VAL A 37 37.22 17.85 10.99
N ALA A 38 36.55 17.51 9.88
CA ALA A 38 37.14 17.55 8.55
C ALA A 38 37.65 18.95 8.18
N LEU A 39 36.87 20.00 8.47
CA LEU A 39 37.27 21.38 8.24
C LEU A 39 38.48 21.78 9.10
N SER A 40 38.55 21.31 10.34
CA SER A 40 39.68 21.59 11.24
C SER A 40 41.00 21.01 10.73
N PHE A 41 40.97 19.79 10.15
CA PHE A 41 42.14 19.20 9.50
C PHE A 41 42.56 19.99 8.25
N LEU A 42 41.58 20.43 7.43
CA LEU A 42 41.88 21.25 6.24
C LEU A 42 42.51 22.59 6.62
N VAL A 43 41.96 23.28 7.62
CA VAL A 43 42.50 24.54 8.13
C VAL A 43 43.89 24.32 8.75
N GLY A 44 44.05 23.25 9.55
CA GLY A 44 45.35 22.88 10.12
C GLY A 44 46.42 22.65 9.05
N ALA A 45 46.11 21.86 8.01
CA ALA A 45 47.01 21.64 6.88
C ALA A 45 47.35 22.95 6.14
N SER A 46 46.35 23.83 5.96
CA SER A 46 46.55 25.14 5.32
C SER A 46 47.47 26.05 6.14
N VAL A 47 47.31 26.09 7.46
CA VAL A 47 48.15 26.88 8.38
C VAL A 47 49.58 26.33 8.39
N VAL A 48 49.75 25.01 8.45
CA VAL A 48 51.08 24.37 8.38
C VAL A 48 51.76 24.70 7.05
N PHE A 49 51.03 24.59 5.93
CA PHE A 49 51.55 24.96 4.61
C PHE A 49 52.00 26.43 4.54
N LEU A 50 51.18 27.36 5.02
CA LEU A 50 51.49 28.80 5.07
C LEU A 50 52.69 29.08 5.98
N GLY A 51 52.76 28.45 7.15
CA GLY A 51 53.88 28.57 8.09
C GLY A 51 55.19 28.07 7.51
N CYS A 52 55.19 26.88 6.88
CA CYS A 52 56.36 26.34 6.20
C CYS A 52 56.78 27.21 5.00
N ARG A 53 55.82 27.73 4.23
CA ARG A 53 56.08 28.65 3.11
C ARG A 53 56.73 29.95 3.59
N TRP A 54 56.23 30.53 4.68
CA TRP A 54 56.78 31.76 5.24
C TRP A 54 58.20 31.55 5.80
N ALA A 55 58.41 30.45 6.52
CA ALA A 55 59.74 30.09 7.04
C ALA A 55 60.78 29.85 5.92
N GLN A 56 60.36 29.27 4.78
CA GLN A 56 61.23 29.14 3.59
C GLN A 56 61.52 30.48 2.92
N ALA A 57 60.54 31.39 2.86
CA ALA A 57 60.75 32.72 2.31
C ALA A 57 61.72 33.58 3.12
N GLY A 58 61.82 33.35 4.44
CA GLY A 58 62.78 34.01 5.34
C GLY A 58 64.21 33.45 5.31
N GLY A 59 64.51 32.44 4.48
CA GLY A 59 65.88 31.91 4.29
C GLY A 59 66.40 30.99 5.41
N THR A 60 65.66 30.78 6.50
CA THR A 60 66.08 30.00 7.68
C THR A 60 65.49 28.59 7.75
N ALA A 61 64.94 28.06 6.66
CA ALA A 61 64.27 26.76 6.68
C ALA A 61 65.21 25.59 6.39
N ALA A 62 65.31 24.67 7.35
CA ALA A 62 66.00 23.40 7.17
C ALA A 62 65.29 22.50 6.12
N ALA A 63 66.03 21.61 5.47
CA ALA A 63 65.52 20.76 4.37
C ALA A 63 64.26 19.96 4.73
N TRP A 64 64.08 19.58 6.00
CA TRP A 64 62.90 18.85 6.47
C TRP A 64 61.59 19.66 6.36
N VAL A 65 61.67 20.99 6.41
CA VAL A 65 60.52 21.89 6.24
C VAL A 65 59.93 21.78 4.83
N GLY A 66 60.75 21.43 3.83
CA GLY A 66 60.31 21.16 2.46
C GLY A 66 59.39 19.94 2.38
N TYR A 67 59.72 18.85 3.06
CA TYR A 67 58.88 17.65 3.09
C TYR A 67 57.55 17.91 3.80
N VAL A 68 57.57 18.65 4.92
CA VAL A 68 56.33 19.02 5.65
C VAL A 68 55.44 19.93 4.79
N ARG A 69 56.04 20.89 4.07
CA ARG A 69 55.31 21.75 3.14
C ARG A 69 54.64 20.95 2.03
N ALA A 70 55.38 20.04 1.39
CA ALA A 70 54.85 19.20 0.31
C ALA A 70 53.74 18.27 0.79
N ALA A 71 53.87 17.68 1.98
CA ALA A 71 52.83 16.86 2.59
C ALA A 71 51.57 17.69 2.91
N ALA A 72 51.73 18.90 3.45
CA ALA A 72 50.62 19.80 3.74
C ALA A 72 49.93 20.30 2.46
N GLU A 73 50.71 20.59 1.40
CA GLU A 73 50.23 20.98 0.07
C GLU A 73 49.40 19.85 -0.55
N ALA A 74 49.93 18.63 -0.55
CA ALA A 74 49.22 17.45 -1.06
C ALA A 74 47.94 17.14 -0.26
N GLY A 75 47.99 17.24 1.07
CA GLY A 75 46.81 17.04 1.92
C GLY A 75 45.71 18.06 1.69
N MET A 76 46.06 19.34 1.53
CA MET A 76 45.11 20.42 1.26
C MET A 76 44.45 20.25 -0.12
N VAL A 77 45.26 20.00 -1.17
CA VAL A 77 44.74 19.79 -2.54
C VAL A 77 43.89 18.52 -2.62
N GLY A 78 44.31 17.43 -1.97
CA GLY A 78 43.56 16.17 -1.92
C GLY A 78 42.18 16.34 -1.26
N ALA A 79 42.11 17.07 -0.14
CA ALA A 79 40.85 17.35 0.53
C ALA A 79 39.90 18.24 -0.29
N LEU A 80 40.43 19.22 -1.04
CA LEU A 80 39.64 20.03 -1.97
C LEU A 80 39.13 19.20 -3.17
N ALA A 81 39.96 18.29 -3.68
CA ALA A 81 39.59 17.40 -4.78
C ALA A 81 38.48 16.42 -4.37
N ASP A 82 38.57 15.83 -3.18
CA ASP A 82 37.53 14.95 -2.63
C ASP A 82 36.20 15.70 -2.45
N TRP A 83 36.26 16.94 -1.91
CA TRP A 83 35.07 17.79 -1.80
C TRP A 83 34.43 18.04 -3.17
N PHE A 84 35.22 18.35 -4.19
CA PHE A 84 34.74 18.55 -5.56
C PHE A 84 34.13 17.28 -6.15
N ALA A 85 34.75 16.12 -5.94
CA ALA A 85 34.27 14.85 -6.47
C ALA A 85 32.91 14.44 -5.85
N VAL A 86 32.80 14.49 -4.52
CA VAL A 86 31.56 14.13 -3.81
C VAL A 86 30.45 15.12 -4.12
N THR A 87 30.76 16.43 -4.15
CA THR A 87 29.76 17.43 -4.51
C THR A 87 29.31 17.23 -5.95
N ALA A 88 30.21 17.02 -6.92
CA ALA A 88 29.87 16.74 -8.32
C ALA A 88 28.95 15.53 -8.51
N LEU A 89 29.02 14.52 -7.63
CA LEU A 89 28.12 13.37 -7.68
C LEU A 89 26.66 13.74 -7.35
N PHE A 90 26.43 14.75 -6.50
CA PHE A 90 25.11 15.07 -5.96
C PHE A 90 24.59 16.48 -6.28
N LYS A 91 25.47 17.42 -6.62
CA LYS A 91 25.20 18.86 -6.79
C LYS A 91 26.25 19.47 -7.73
N HIS A 92 25.98 20.65 -8.29
CA HIS A 92 26.96 21.33 -9.15
C HIS A 92 27.96 22.12 -8.27
N PRO A 93 29.25 21.74 -8.19
CA PRO A 93 30.22 22.29 -7.22
C PRO A 93 30.49 23.80 -7.34
N LEU A 94 30.09 24.45 -8.43
CA LEU A 94 30.29 25.89 -8.68
C LEU A 94 29.04 26.60 -9.21
N GLY A 95 27.86 26.00 -9.09
CA GLY A 95 26.61 26.55 -9.65
C GLY A 95 26.54 26.57 -11.18
N ILE A 96 27.62 26.20 -11.88
CA ILE A 96 27.66 26.05 -13.33
C ILE A 96 27.04 24.70 -13.70
N PRO A 97 25.91 24.67 -14.42
CA PRO A 97 25.29 23.44 -14.88
C PRO A 97 26.12 22.86 -16.03
N ILE A 98 27.10 22.03 -15.71
CA ILE A 98 27.84 21.28 -16.73
C ILE A 98 26.89 20.19 -17.25
N PRO A 99 26.52 20.17 -18.54
CA PRO A 99 25.41 19.39 -19.10
C PRO A 99 25.55 17.86 -19.00
N HIS A 100 26.64 17.35 -18.42
CA HIS A 100 26.92 15.92 -18.29
C HIS A 100 27.17 15.41 -16.86
N THR A 101 27.11 16.26 -15.81
CA THR A 101 27.48 15.85 -14.43
C THR A 101 26.30 15.74 -13.45
N ALA A 102 25.08 15.44 -13.94
CA ALA A 102 23.89 15.27 -13.09
C ALA A 102 23.17 13.93 -13.34
N ILE A 103 23.92 12.87 -13.63
CA ILE A 103 23.39 11.56 -14.05
C ILE A 103 22.37 10.99 -13.04
N ILE A 104 22.56 11.21 -11.74
CA ILE A 104 21.68 10.69 -10.69
C ILE A 104 20.35 11.47 -10.59
N LYS A 105 20.34 12.79 -10.86
CA LYS A 105 19.08 13.56 -10.87
C LYS A 105 18.17 13.16 -12.02
N ARG A 106 18.73 12.79 -13.18
CA ARG A 106 17.96 12.40 -14.36
C ARG A 106 17.51 10.92 -14.34
N LYS A 107 18.13 10.08 -13.51
CA LYS A 107 17.81 8.65 -13.38
C LYS A 107 17.07 8.28 -12.08
N LYS A 108 16.59 9.26 -11.32
CA LYS A 108 15.81 9.02 -10.09
C LYS A 108 14.58 8.15 -10.35
N ASP A 109 13.94 8.33 -11.50
CA ASP A 109 12.77 7.55 -11.91
C ASP A 109 13.16 6.08 -12.20
N GLN A 110 14.28 5.86 -12.91
CA GLN A 110 14.82 4.51 -13.16
C GLN A 110 15.28 3.80 -11.87
N LEU A 111 15.84 4.55 -10.91
CA LEU A 111 16.20 4.00 -9.60
C LEU A 111 14.96 3.67 -8.77
N GLY A 112 13.90 4.47 -8.84
CA GLY A 112 12.62 4.18 -8.18
C GLY A 112 11.93 2.95 -8.77
N GLU A 113 11.94 2.81 -10.09
CA GLU A 113 11.38 1.67 -10.82
C GLU A 113 12.19 0.39 -10.55
N GLY A 114 13.52 0.49 -10.50
CA GLY A 114 14.41 -0.61 -10.10
C GLY A 114 14.24 -1.03 -8.64
N LEU A 115 14.08 -0.08 -7.72
CA LEU A 115 13.84 -0.38 -6.29
C LEU A 115 12.46 -1.03 -6.10
N GLY A 116 11.43 -0.56 -6.81
CA GLY A 116 10.09 -1.15 -6.79
C GLY A 116 10.08 -2.59 -7.34
N THR A 117 10.84 -2.83 -8.41
CA THR A 117 11.02 -4.17 -8.98
C THR A 117 11.80 -5.08 -8.02
N PHE A 118 12.89 -4.59 -7.43
CA PHE A 118 13.65 -5.33 -6.43
C PHE A 118 12.80 -5.70 -5.20
N VAL A 119 12.01 -4.77 -4.65
CA VAL A 119 11.11 -5.06 -3.52
C VAL A 119 10.04 -6.07 -3.93
N ARG A 120 9.50 -5.96 -5.15
CA ARG A 120 8.52 -6.93 -5.65
C ARG A 120 9.10 -8.33 -5.80
N GLU A 121 10.28 -8.45 -6.38
CA GLU A 121 10.92 -9.74 -6.68
C GLU A 121 11.58 -10.36 -5.44
N ASN A 122 12.14 -9.56 -4.54
CA ASN A 122 12.90 -10.06 -3.38
C ASN A 122 12.05 -10.14 -2.10
N PHE A 123 11.02 -9.31 -1.94
CA PHE A 123 10.19 -9.27 -0.73
C PHE A 123 8.72 -9.65 -0.97
N LEU A 124 8.18 -9.46 -2.17
CA LEU A 124 6.80 -9.85 -2.53
C LEU A 124 6.75 -11.09 -3.43
N SER A 125 7.81 -11.90 -3.50
CA SER A 125 7.74 -13.13 -4.28
C SER A 125 6.72 -14.09 -3.65
N PRO A 126 5.85 -14.73 -4.45
CA PRO A 126 4.82 -15.65 -3.97
C PRO A 126 5.31 -16.65 -2.90
N PRO A 127 6.49 -17.30 -3.05
CA PRO A 127 6.96 -18.24 -2.02
C PRO A 127 7.36 -17.58 -0.69
N ILE A 128 7.89 -16.35 -0.71
CA ILE A 128 8.28 -15.63 0.51
C ILE A 128 7.05 -15.09 1.25
N VAL A 129 6.07 -14.57 0.50
CA VAL A 129 4.81 -14.13 1.08
C VAL A 129 4.04 -15.31 1.67
N GLU A 130 3.97 -16.45 0.97
CA GLU A 130 3.26 -17.65 1.44
C GLU A 130 3.90 -18.23 2.72
N SER A 131 5.24 -18.28 2.79
CA SER A 131 5.95 -18.72 4.01
C SER A 131 5.73 -17.76 5.18
N LYS A 132 5.86 -16.45 4.97
CA LYS A 132 5.57 -15.44 6.01
C LYS A 132 4.11 -15.47 6.48
N LEU A 133 3.16 -15.69 5.57
CA LEU A 133 1.74 -15.80 5.93
C LEU A 133 1.44 -17.07 6.75
N ARG A 134 2.09 -18.19 6.41
CA ARG A 134 1.99 -19.43 7.20
C ARG A 134 2.59 -19.25 8.59
N ASP A 135 3.79 -18.68 8.67
CA ASP A 135 4.51 -18.47 9.94
C ASP A 135 3.76 -17.51 10.87
N ALA A 136 3.11 -16.49 10.31
CA ALA A 136 2.38 -15.50 11.11
C ALA A 136 1.05 -16.04 11.69
N GLN A 137 0.61 -17.24 11.31
CA GLN A 137 -0.68 -17.85 11.71
C GLN A 137 -1.90 -16.93 11.56
N ILE A 138 -1.81 -15.90 10.72
CA ILE A 138 -2.85 -14.89 10.54
C ILE A 138 -4.18 -15.53 10.09
N PRO A 139 -4.19 -16.51 9.15
CA PRO A 139 -5.42 -17.20 8.77
C PRO A 139 -6.07 -17.96 9.93
N SER A 140 -5.26 -18.60 10.78
CA SER A 140 -5.77 -19.34 11.95
C SER A 140 -6.32 -18.39 13.01
N ARG A 141 -5.66 -17.26 13.25
CA ARG A 141 -6.13 -16.23 14.20
C ARG A 141 -7.40 -15.55 13.70
N LEU A 142 -7.47 -15.21 12.42
CA LEU A 142 -8.69 -14.69 11.80
C LEU A 142 -9.82 -15.71 11.86
N GLY A 143 -9.54 -16.99 11.57
CA GLY A 143 -10.52 -18.06 11.67
C GLY A 143 -11.05 -18.23 13.10
N LYS A 144 -10.17 -18.18 14.11
CA LYS A 144 -10.57 -18.21 15.53
C LYS A 144 -11.40 -16.98 15.90
N TRP A 145 -11.01 -15.79 15.46
CA TRP A 145 -11.75 -14.57 15.71
C TRP A 145 -13.14 -14.59 15.05
N LEU A 146 -13.24 -15.10 13.81
CA LEU A 146 -14.50 -15.28 13.10
C LEU A 146 -15.34 -16.47 13.60
N SER A 147 -14.76 -17.40 14.36
CA SER A 147 -15.54 -18.48 14.99
C SER A 147 -16.43 -17.98 16.14
N GLN A 148 -16.18 -16.76 16.63
CA GLN A 148 -17.04 -16.12 17.61
C GLN A 148 -18.26 -15.50 16.91
N ILE A 149 -19.46 -15.96 17.30
CA ILE A 149 -20.74 -15.58 16.69
C ILE A 149 -20.91 -14.05 16.61
N GLU A 150 -20.51 -13.31 17.65
CA GLU A 150 -20.64 -11.85 17.71
C GLU A 150 -19.78 -11.14 16.64
N HIS A 151 -18.55 -11.59 16.43
CA HIS A 151 -17.66 -11.03 15.42
C HIS A 151 -18.07 -11.41 14.01
N ALA A 152 -18.50 -12.67 13.80
CA ALA A 152 -19.03 -13.13 12.53
C ALA A 152 -20.26 -12.32 12.11
N GLN A 153 -21.21 -12.09 13.03
CA GLN A 153 -22.41 -11.30 12.76
C GLN A 153 -22.08 -9.85 12.43
N ARG A 154 -21.13 -9.24 13.15
CA ARG A 154 -20.70 -7.87 12.86
C ARG A 154 -20.06 -7.73 11.48
N VAL A 155 -19.13 -8.62 11.13
CA VAL A 155 -18.50 -8.64 9.81
C VAL A 155 -19.53 -8.91 8.73
N ALA A 156 -20.46 -9.84 8.95
CA ALA A 156 -21.53 -10.13 8.01
C ALA A 156 -22.46 -8.93 7.80
N ALA A 157 -22.82 -8.20 8.86
CA ALA A 157 -23.67 -7.00 8.77
C ALA A 157 -22.97 -5.84 8.06
N GLU A 158 -21.70 -5.57 8.38
CA GLU A 158 -20.89 -4.55 7.71
C GLU A 158 -20.70 -4.91 6.23
N THR A 159 -20.40 -6.17 5.93
CA THR A 159 -20.25 -6.67 4.56
C THR A 159 -21.57 -6.58 3.80
N ALA A 160 -22.70 -6.97 4.40
CA ALA A 160 -24.01 -6.87 3.77
C ALA A 160 -24.39 -5.41 3.46
N THR A 161 -24.02 -4.47 4.34
CA THR A 161 -24.24 -3.03 4.11
C THR A 161 -23.44 -2.53 2.93
N VAL A 162 -22.13 -2.84 2.88
CA VAL A 162 -21.26 -2.47 1.75
C VAL A 162 -21.72 -3.12 0.46
N LEU A 163 -22.09 -4.40 0.51
CA LEU A 163 -22.56 -5.15 -0.65
C LEU A 163 -23.87 -4.58 -1.20
N ARG A 164 -24.77 -4.15 -0.31
CA ARG A 164 -26.02 -3.49 -0.69
C ARG A 164 -25.76 -2.15 -1.39
N VAL A 165 -24.87 -1.32 -0.84
CA VAL A 165 -24.45 -0.06 -1.47
C VAL A 165 -23.82 -0.34 -2.84
N LEU A 166 -22.95 -1.34 -2.92
CA LEU A 166 -22.32 -1.72 -4.18
C LEU A 166 -23.34 -2.20 -5.21
N VAL A 167 -24.33 -3.00 -4.81
CA VAL A 167 -25.41 -3.48 -5.70
C VAL A 167 -26.34 -2.35 -6.12
N GLU A 168 -26.64 -1.40 -5.24
CA GLU A 168 -27.43 -0.20 -5.58
C GLU A 168 -26.67 0.67 -6.60
N LEU A 169 -25.35 0.87 -6.42
CA LEU A 169 -24.51 1.58 -7.38
C LEU A 169 -24.38 0.85 -8.72
N LEU A 170 -24.19 -0.48 -8.69
CA LEU A 170 -24.10 -1.28 -9.91
C LEU A 170 -25.42 -1.38 -10.67
N ARG A 171 -26.57 -1.20 -10.00
CA ARG A 171 -27.89 -1.24 -10.64
C ARG A 171 -28.17 -0.01 -11.50
N ASP A 172 -27.62 1.14 -11.14
CA ASP A 172 -27.84 2.40 -11.84
C ASP A 172 -26.89 2.58 -13.04
N ASP A 173 -25.74 1.88 -13.07
CA ASP A 173 -24.77 1.91 -14.17
C ASP A 173 -24.52 0.50 -14.76
N ASP A 174 -25.05 0.22 -15.96
CA ASP A 174 -24.63 -0.86 -16.88
C ASP A 174 -24.38 -2.28 -16.30
N VAL A 175 -25.30 -2.79 -15.48
CA VAL A 175 -25.30 -4.17 -14.94
C VAL A 175 -24.99 -5.24 -16.00
N GLN A 176 -25.55 -5.12 -17.20
CA GLN A 176 -25.42 -6.14 -18.25
C GLN A 176 -23.99 -6.27 -18.77
N HIS A 177 -23.26 -5.16 -18.93
CA HIS A 177 -21.91 -5.20 -19.48
C HIS A 177 -20.86 -5.69 -18.48
N VAL A 178 -21.07 -5.47 -17.18
CA VAL A 178 -20.17 -5.92 -16.13
C VAL A 178 -20.34 -7.42 -15.83
N ILE A 179 -21.58 -7.91 -15.79
CA ILE A 179 -21.87 -9.32 -15.54
C ILE A 179 -21.30 -10.20 -16.67
N ASP A 180 -21.58 -9.88 -17.93
CA ASP A 180 -21.12 -10.71 -19.05
C ASP A 180 -19.60 -10.69 -19.24
N ARG A 181 -18.94 -9.55 -19.07
CA ARG A 181 -17.49 -9.47 -19.33
C ARG A 181 -16.63 -9.95 -18.19
N THR A 182 -17.07 -9.78 -16.94
CA THR A 182 -16.23 -10.07 -15.77
C THR A 182 -16.63 -11.36 -15.10
N ILE A 183 -17.93 -11.63 -14.91
CA ILE A 183 -18.38 -12.84 -14.20
C ILE A 183 -18.26 -14.05 -15.12
N MET A 184 -18.82 -14.02 -16.32
CA MET A 184 -18.75 -15.17 -17.23
C MET A 184 -17.32 -15.52 -17.63
N LYS A 185 -16.47 -14.51 -17.87
CA LYS A 185 -15.05 -14.73 -18.19
C LYS A 185 -14.27 -15.37 -17.02
N ARG A 186 -14.61 -15.03 -15.77
CA ARG A 186 -13.93 -15.55 -14.58
C ARG A 186 -14.46 -16.90 -14.10
N VAL A 187 -15.76 -17.15 -14.31
CA VAL A 187 -16.41 -18.44 -14.01
C VAL A 187 -16.04 -19.50 -15.04
N ALA A 188 -15.88 -19.13 -16.31
CA ALA A 188 -15.41 -20.03 -17.36
C ALA A 188 -13.90 -20.32 -17.31
N GLU A 189 -13.16 -19.67 -16.38
CA GLU A 189 -11.73 -19.87 -16.23
C GLU A 189 -11.47 -21.24 -15.55
N PRO A 190 -10.74 -22.20 -16.14
CA PRO A 190 -10.64 -23.58 -15.63
C PRO A 190 -9.96 -23.76 -14.26
N GLN A 191 -9.42 -22.68 -13.69
CA GLN A 191 -8.48 -22.73 -12.57
C GLN A 191 -9.13 -22.94 -11.19
N TRP A 192 -10.47 -22.91 -11.11
CA TRP A 192 -11.21 -23.10 -9.85
C TRP A 192 -11.34 -24.58 -9.44
N GLY A 193 -11.24 -25.51 -10.39
CA GLY A 193 -11.41 -26.94 -10.13
C GLY A 193 -10.41 -27.51 -9.11
N PRO A 194 -9.09 -27.33 -9.29
CA PRO A 194 -8.09 -27.88 -8.36
C PRO A 194 -8.15 -27.33 -6.92
N PRO A 195 -8.33 -26.02 -6.65
CA PRO A 195 -8.49 -25.54 -5.27
C PRO A 195 -9.84 -25.92 -4.66
N ALA A 196 -10.95 -25.87 -5.41
CA ALA A 196 -12.26 -26.29 -4.91
C ALA A 196 -12.28 -27.79 -4.59
N GLY A 197 -11.68 -28.62 -5.45
CA GLY A 197 -11.54 -30.06 -5.24
C GLY A 197 -10.70 -30.41 -4.03
N ARG A 198 -9.63 -29.64 -3.74
CA ARG A 198 -8.84 -29.81 -2.52
C ARG A 198 -9.64 -29.51 -1.27
N LEU A 199 -10.41 -28.42 -1.25
CA LEU A 199 -11.29 -28.09 -0.13
C LEU A 199 -12.37 -29.16 0.08
N LEU A 200 -13.03 -29.59 -1.02
CA LEU A 200 -14.01 -30.67 -0.98
C LEU A 200 -13.39 -31.97 -0.46
N ALA A 201 -12.19 -32.34 -0.92
CA ALA A 201 -11.49 -33.53 -0.45
C ALA A 201 -11.13 -33.46 1.04
N THR A 202 -10.70 -32.28 1.54
CA THR A 202 -10.45 -32.08 2.98
C THR A 202 -11.73 -32.22 3.80
N LEU A 203 -12.83 -31.63 3.35
CA LEU A 203 -14.13 -31.73 4.03
C LEU A 203 -14.71 -33.17 3.98
N LEU A 204 -14.45 -33.88 2.89
CA LEU A 204 -14.80 -35.29 2.73
C LEU A 204 -14.00 -36.17 3.70
N ALA A 205 -12.70 -35.91 3.82
CA ALA A 205 -11.79 -36.64 4.70
C ALA A 205 -12.09 -36.43 6.20
N GLU A 206 -12.60 -35.25 6.58
CA GLU A 206 -13.01 -34.95 7.96
C GLU A 206 -14.42 -35.48 8.32
N ASN A 207 -15.09 -36.21 7.42
CA ASN A 207 -16.46 -36.72 7.58
C ASN A 207 -17.50 -35.64 7.92
N ARG A 208 -17.27 -34.38 7.50
CA ARG A 208 -18.12 -33.21 7.78
C ARG A 208 -19.25 -32.99 6.77
N GLN A 209 -19.49 -33.98 5.90
CA GLN A 209 -20.37 -33.85 4.73
C GLN A 209 -21.83 -33.59 5.14
N GLU A 210 -22.31 -34.31 6.15
CA GLU A 210 -23.68 -34.15 6.65
C GLU A 210 -23.93 -32.77 7.23
N ALA A 211 -22.98 -32.23 8.00
CA ALA A 211 -23.10 -30.89 8.59
C ALA A 211 -23.16 -29.80 7.51
N LEU A 212 -22.39 -29.94 6.42
CA LEU A 212 -22.45 -29.02 5.30
C LEU A 212 -23.75 -29.14 4.51
N LEU A 213 -24.20 -30.36 4.23
CA LEU A 213 -25.46 -30.60 3.54
C LEU A 213 -26.64 -30.06 4.34
N GLN A 214 -26.66 -30.25 5.66
CA GLN A 214 -27.68 -29.68 6.55
C GLN A 214 -27.64 -28.15 6.56
N LEU A 215 -26.46 -27.53 6.64
CA LEU A 215 -26.33 -26.07 6.57
C LEU A 215 -26.83 -25.51 5.25
N LEU A 216 -26.49 -26.17 4.14
CA LEU A 216 -26.94 -25.77 2.81
C LEU A 216 -28.45 -25.97 2.63
N ALA A 217 -28.99 -27.10 3.12
CA ALA A 217 -30.42 -27.38 3.10
C ALA A 217 -31.20 -26.37 3.94
N ASP A 218 -30.73 -26.08 5.16
CA ASP A 218 -31.35 -25.10 6.05
C ASP A 218 -31.30 -23.68 5.45
N ARG A 219 -30.17 -23.30 4.85
CA ARG A 219 -30.06 -22.02 4.13
C ARG A 219 -30.98 -21.95 2.90
N ALA A 220 -31.04 -23.01 2.11
CA ALA A 220 -31.90 -23.09 0.93
C ALA A 220 -33.38 -23.03 1.33
N PHE A 221 -33.76 -23.70 2.41
CA PHE A 221 -35.09 -23.65 2.99
C PHE A 221 -35.44 -22.25 3.49
N HIS A 222 -34.56 -21.61 4.25
CA HIS A 222 -34.75 -20.23 4.71
C HIS A 222 -34.84 -19.23 3.56
N TRP A 223 -34.04 -19.41 2.51
CA TRP A 223 -34.10 -18.57 1.31
C TRP A 223 -35.42 -18.77 0.57
N SER A 224 -35.87 -20.02 0.39
CA SER A 224 -37.16 -20.34 -0.23
C SER A 224 -38.33 -19.69 0.51
N LEU A 225 -38.34 -19.74 1.84
CA LEU A 225 -39.38 -19.11 2.66
C LEU A 225 -39.40 -17.59 2.54
N ASN A 226 -38.23 -16.96 2.39
CA ASN A 226 -38.10 -15.51 2.24
C ASN A 226 -38.15 -15.03 0.78
N ALA A 227 -38.22 -15.94 -0.19
CA ALA A 227 -38.24 -15.62 -1.61
C ALA A 227 -39.61 -15.08 -2.10
N GLY A 228 -40.64 -15.06 -1.24
CA GLY A 228 -41.97 -14.57 -1.60
C GLY A 228 -41.97 -13.21 -2.30
N GLU A 229 -41.24 -12.22 -1.76
CA GLU A 229 -41.16 -10.88 -2.37
C GLU A 229 -40.29 -10.80 -3.65
N VAL A 230 -39.39 -11.77 -3.85
CA VAL A 230 -38.54 -11.83 -5.05
C VAL A 230 -39.32 -12.50 -6.19
N ILE A 231 -40.03 -13.57 -5.88
CA ILE A 231 -40.90 -14.28 -6.83
C ILE A 231 -42.04 -13.37 -7.26
N GLN A 232 -42.68 -12.64 -6.32
CA GLN A 232 -43.76 -11.73 -6.64
C GLN A 232 -43.30 -10.56 -7.54
N ARG A 233 -42.10 -10.00 -7.31
CA ARG A 233 -41.51 -8.96 -8.18
C ARG A 233 -41.11 -9.45 -9.57
N VAL A 234 -40.64 -10.69 -9.70
CA VAL A 234 -40.29 -11.27 -11.01
C VAL A 234 -41.56 -11.65 -11.78
N VAL A 235 -42.56 -12.19 -11.09
CA VAL A 235 -43.86 -12.51 -11.69
C VAL A 235 -44.59 -11.23 -12.11
N GLU A 236 -44.62 -10.17 -11.31
CA GLU A 236 -45.26 -8.90 -11.69
C GLU A 236 -44.55 -8.19 -12.86
N ARG A 237 -43.23 -8.35 -12.99
CA ARG A 237 -42.46 -7.74 -14.09
C ARG A 237 -42.62 -8.48 -15.42
N ASP A 238 -42.76 -9.79 -15.39
CA ASP A 238 -42.84 -10.64 -16.60
C ASP A 238 -44.25 -11.23 -16.82
N SER A 239 -45.26 -10.78 -16.07
CA SER A 239 -46.67 -11.21 -16.26
C SER A 239 -47.21 -10.69 -17.60
N PRO A 240 -47.61 -11.57 -18.51
CA PRO A 240 -48.33 -11.17 -19.72
C PRO A 240 -49.64 -10.44 -19.36
N SER A 241 -50.06 -9.49 -20.19
CA SER A 241 -51.28 -8.67 -19.99
C SER A 241 -52.61 -9.44 -19.91
N TRP A 242 -52.59 -10.77 -19.95
CA TRP A 242 -53.77 -11.63 -19.89
C TRP A 242 -53.98 -12.31 -18.51
N SER A 243 -53.13 -12.08 -17.50
CA SER A 243 -53.33 -12.66 -16.17
C SER A 243 -54.49 -11.98 -15.42
N PRO A 244 -55.51 -12.73 -14.96
CA PRO A 244 -56.71 -12.15 -14.36
C PRO A 244 -56.46 -11.83 -12.88
N GLY A 245 -56.16 -10.58 -12.56
CA GLY A 245 -55.99 -10.15 -11.17
C GLY A 245 -56.03 -8.65 -10.86
N SER A 246 -55.85 -7.74 -11.84
CA SER A 246 -55.68 -6.31 -11.54
C SER A 246 -56.87 -5.39 -11.88
N SER A 247 -58.04 -5.91 -12.28
CA SER A 247 -59.21 -5.05 -12.48
C SER A 247 -60.52 -5.76 -12.18
N THR A 248 -61.04 -5.61 -10.97
CA THR A 248 -62.49 -5.62 -10.69
C THR A 248 -62.73 -5.34 -9.21
N THR A 249 -62.77 -4.08 -8.83
CA THR A 249 -63.69 -3.59 -7.79
C THR A 249 -63.90 -2.09 -8.03
N SER A 250 -64.73 -1.75 -9.03
CA SER A 250 -65.46 -0.49 -9.01
C SER A 250 -66.92 -0.85 -8.74
N SER A 251 -67.32 -0.59 -7.50
CA SER A 251 -68.62 -0.85 -6.92
C SER A 251 -69.74 -0.19 -7.70
N ALA A 252 -70.62 -1.02 -8.29
CA ALA A 252 -71.99 -0.64 -8.55
C ALA A 252 -72.70 -0.44 -7.20
N THR A 253 -73.03 0.81 -6.87
CA THR A 253 -74.06 1.13 -5.87
C THR A 253 -75.26 1.72 -6.60
N ALA A 254 -76.28 0.88 -6.71
CA ALA A 254 -77.61 1.23 -7.18
C ALA A 254 -78.19 2.37 -6.32
N SER A 255 -78.65 3.43 -6.95
CA SER A 255 -79.51 4.45 -6.35
C SER A 255 -80.82 4.48 -7.13
N THR A 256 -81.81 3.73 -6.64
CA THR A 256 -83.25 3.93 -6.92
C THR A 256 -84.01 3.44 -5.69
N VAL A 257 -84.58 4.36 -4.90
CA VAL A 257 -85.95 4.37 -4.34
C VAL A 257 -86.04 5.54 -3.34
N SER A 258 -86.54 6.69 -3.81
CA SER A 258 -87.67 7.46 -3.26
C SER A 258 -87.89 8.70 -4.13
#